data_AF-A0A3D1VLS6-F1
#
_entry.id   AF-A0A3D1VLS6-F1
#
_cell.length_a   1.000
_cell.length_b   1.000
_cell.length_c   1.000
_cell.angle_alpha   90.00
_cell.angle_beta   90.00
_cell.angle_gamma   90.00
#
_symmetry.space_group_name_H-M   'P 1'
#
loop_
_entity.id
_entity.type
_entity.pdbx_description
1 polymer ?
#
loop_
_entity_poly.entity_id
_entity_poly.type
_entity_poly.pdbx_seq_one_letter_code
_entity_poly.pdbx_strand_id
1 'polypeptide(L)' 'GIKYFQEVPLGTGRVDFPAYLRALEDIGFRGFLTIEREVGSNPAADIQIAVEFLKKTMNA' A
#
# COMPACT_ATOMS: atom_id res chain seq x y z
N GLY A 1 -26.88 -5.31 -3.16
CA GLY A 1 -26.38 -4.87 -1.85
C GLY A 1 -25.38 -3.74 -2.04
N ILE A 2 -25.25 -2.83 -1.08
CA ILE A 2 -24.28 -1.72 -1.14
C ILE A 2 -22.87 -2.27 -0.91
N LYS A 3 -21.91 -1.91 -1.77
CA LYS A 3 -20.48 -2.27 -1.64
C LYS A 3 -19.71 -1.05 -1.15
N TYR A 4 -19.16 -1.13 0.06
CA TYR A 4 -18.46 -0.01 0.70
C TYR A 4 -16.99 0.10 0.31
N PHE A 5 -16.33 -1.03 0.04
CA PHE A 5 -14.93 -1.07 -0.33
C PHE A 5 -14.64 -2.24 -1.27
N GLN A 6 -13.48 -2.16 -1.91
CA GLN A 6 -12.91 -3.23 -2.71
C GLN A 6 -11.40 -3.21 -2.50
N GLU A 7 -10.83 -4.36 -2.17
CA GLU A 7 -9.38 -4.53 -2.19
C GLU A 7 -8.89 -4.51 -3.64
N VAL A 8 -7.84 -3.74 -3.88
CA VAL A 8 -7.21 -3.55 -5.19
C VAL A 8 -5.69 -3.50 -5.01
N PRO A 9 -4.90 -3.72 -6.08
CA PRO A 9 -3.45 -3.55 -6.00
C PRO A 9 -3.06 -2.19 -5.40
N LEU A 10 -2.03 -2.20 -4.56
CA LEU A 10 -1.58 -1.03 -3.83
C LEU A 10 -1.24 0.12 -4.80
N GLY A 11 -1.71 1.34 -4.50
CA GLY A 11 -1.55 2.51 -5.36
C GLY A 11 -2.62 2.67 -6.45
N THR A 12 -3.51 1.70 -6.65
CA THR A 12 -4.65 1.80 -7.59
C THR A 12 -5.99 2.11 -6.89
N GLY A 13 -5.98 2.15 -5.57
CA GLY A 13 -7.13 2.48 -4.73
C GLY A 13 -7.27 3.96 -4.43
N ARG A 14 -7.99 4.28 -3.34
CA ARG A 14 -8.25 5.65 -2.90
C ARG A 14 -7.43 6.08 -1.68
N VAL A 15 -6.48 5.26 -1.24
CA VAL A 15 -5.61 5.57 -0.10
C VAL A 15 -4.54 6.57 -0.54
N ASP A 16 -4.40 7.67 0.19
CA ASP A 16 -3.32 8.65 0.00
C ASP A 16 -2.04 8.16 0.69
N PHE A 17 -1.31 7.29 0.00
CA PHE A 17 -0.05 6.73 0.51
C PHE A 17 1.03 7.79 0.76
N PRO A 18 1.24 8.81 -0.10
CA PRO A 18 2.17 9.90 0.21
C PRO A 18 1.89 10.59 1.55
N ALA A 19 0.62 10.91 1.84
CA ALA A 19 0.25 11.51 3.13
C ALA A 19 0.44 10.53 4.30
N TYR A 20 0.02 9.27 4.11
CA TYR A 20 0.15 8.24 5.14
C TYR A 20 1.60 7.94 5.52
N LEU A 21 2.49 7.79 4.53
CA LEU A 21 3.91 7.53 4.75
C LEU A 21 4.61 8.73 5.42
N ARG A 22 4.23 9.97 5.06
CA ARG A 22 4.72 11.17 5.74
C ARG A 22 4.31 11.20 7.20
N ALA A 23 3.05 10.88 7.50
CA ALA A 23 2.58 10.82 8.89
C ALA A 23 3.35 9.79 9.73
N LEU A 24 3.72 8.64 9.15
CA LEU A 24 4.58 7.65 9.81
C LEU A 24 5.99 8.18 10.07
N GLU A 25 6.56 8.93 9.12
CA GLU A 25 7.87 9.56 9.29
C GLU A 25 7.83 10.65 10.37
N ASP A 26 6.80 11.49 10.37
CA ASP A 26 6.63 12.61 11.30
C ASP A 26 6.56 12.15 12.77
N ILE A 27 6.00 10.96 13.03
CA ILE A 27 5.95 10.36 14.37
C ILE A 27 7.20 9.53 14.71
N GLY A 28 8.17 9.43 13.80
CA GLY A 28 9.40 8.66 14.00
C GLY A 28 9.21 7.14 13.96
N PHE A 29 8.21 6.63 13.22
CA PHE A 29 8.03 5.19 13.08
C PHE A 29 9.18 4.58 12.27
N ARG A 30 9.83 3.54 12.82
CA ARG A 30 10.96 2.83 12.18
C ARG A 30 10.75 1.31 12.11
N GLY A 31 9.53 0.84 12.39
CA GLY A 31 9.16 -0.57 12.27
C GLY A 31 8.96 -0.99 10.82
N PHE A 32 8.51 -2.23 10.63
CA PHE A 32 8.23 -2.77 9.30
C PHE A 32 6.89 -2.29 8.75
N LEU A 33 6.86 -1.96 7.47
CA LEU A 33 5.62 -1.85 6.69
C LEU A 33 5.32 -3.21 6.07
N THR A 34 4.31 -3.91 6.59
CA THR A 34 3.90 -5.22 6.09
C THR A 34 2.85 -5.06 5.00
N ILE A 35 3.07 -5.72 3.85
CA ILE A 35 2.08 -5.84 2.78
C ILE A 35 1.33 -7.14 2.98
N GLU A 36 0.01 -7.05 3.17
CA GLU A 36 -0.90 -8.18 3.21
C GLU A 36 -1.79 -8.13 1.97
N ARG A 37 -1.87 -9.26 1.25
CA ARG A 37 -2.67 -9.40 0.03
C ARG A 37 -3.48 -10.68 0.13
N GLU A 38 -4.81 -10.56 0.19
CA GLU A 38 -5.69 -11.68 0.49
C GLU A 38 -6.55 -12.11 -0.71
N VAL A 39 -6.56 -11.30 -1.79
CA VAL A 39 -7.40 -11.54 -2.97
C VAL A 39 -6.63 -11.55 -4.28
N GLY A 40 -7.25 -12.10 -5.32
CA GLY A 40 -6.70 -12.15 -6.68
C GLY A 40 -6.06 -13.51 -7.01
N SER A 41 -5.76 -13.71 -8.29
CA SER A 41 -5.24 -14.99 -8.79
C SER A 41 -3.71 -15.11 -8.75
N ASN A 42 -2.99 -13.99 -8.58
CA ASN A 42 -1.52 -13.95 -8.53
C ASN A 42 -1.03 -12.99 -7.43
N PRO A 43 -1.12 -13.38 -6.15
CA PRO A 43 -0.75 -12.53 -5.03
C PRO A 43 0.74 -12.12 -5.05
N ALA A 44 1.63 -12.96 -5.57
CA ALA A 44 3.05 -12.65 -5.66
C ALA A 44 3.33 -11.44 -6.57
N ALA A 45 2.67 -11.37 -7.74
CA ALA A 45 2.80 -10.23 -8.64
C ALA A 45 2.22 -8.94 -8.02
N ASP A 46 1.08 -9.04 -7.34
CA ASP A 46 0.47 -7.88 -6.66
C ASP A 46 1.35 -7.36 -5.51
N ILE A 47 2.00 -8.25 -4.76
CA ILE A 47 2.98 -7.88 -3.72
C ILE A 47 4.18 -7.18 -4.35
N GLN A 48 4.71 -7.68 -5.48
CA GLN A 48 5.83 -7.04 -6.16
C GLN A 48 5.49 -5.60 -6.58
N ILE A 49 4.32 -5.40 -7.19
CA ILE A 49 3.82 -4.06 -7.57
C ILE A 49 3.70 -3.15 -6.35
N ALA A 50 3.17 -3.67 -5.25
CA ALA A 50 3.03 -2.93 -4.00
C ALA A 50 4.39 -2.48 -3.42
N VAL A 51 5.40 -3.36 -3.43
CA VAL A 51 6.77 -3.04 -2.98
C VAL A 51 7.37 -1.94 -3.86
N GLU A 52 7.25 -2.06 -5.18
CA GLU A 52 7.78 -1.06 -6.14
C GLU A 52 7.12 0.30 -5.95
N PHE A 53 5.79 0.33 -5.79
CA PHE A 53 5.04 1.54 -5.51
C PHE A 53 5.51 2.22 -4.21
N LEU A 54 5.63 1.46 -3.11
CA LEU A 54 6.04 2.03 -1.82
C LEU A 54 7.46 2.58 -1.89
N LYS A 55 8.41 1.83 -2.48
CA LYS A 55 9.80 2.31 -2.67
C LYS A 55 9.84 3.61 -3.48
N LYS A 56 9.08 3.69 -4.57
CA LYS A 56 9.00 4.91 -5.39
C LYS A 56 8.43 6.08 -4.60
N THR A 57 7.37 5.82 -3.83
CA THR A 57 6.67 6.87 -3.06
C THR A 57 7.51 7.39 -1.90
N MET A 58 8.30 6.53 -1.24
CA MET A 58 9.17 6.92 -0.12
C MET A 58 10.43 7.68 -0.56
N ASN A 59 10.84 7.53 -1.82
CA ASN A 59 12.05 8.16 -2.37
C ASN A 59 11.75 9.47 -3.15
N ALA A 60 10.49 9.90 -3.20
CA ALA A 60 10.03 11.09 -3.92
C ALA A 60 9.88 12.29 -2.98
#